data_AF-A0A9D6UEG3-F1
#
_entry.id   AF-A0A9D6UEG3-F1
#
_cell.length_a   1.000
_cell.length_b   1.000
_cell.length_c   1.000
_cell.angle_alpha   90.00
_cell.angle_beta   90.00
_cell.angle_gamma   90.00
#
_symmetry.space_group_name_H-M   'P 1'
#
loop_
_entity.id
_entity.type
_entity.pdbx_description
1 polymer ?
#
loop_
_entity_poly.entity_id
_entity_poly.type
_entity_poly.pdbx_seq_one_letter_code
_entity_poly.pdbx_strand_id
1 'polypeptide(L)'
;MPKHQTPEQKKTVERVMHEYKHGELESGGGKKVKNPKQAVAIALHEAGASKFESPEKNKENLRKTKAKERSGKTAKAQKEGR
;
A
#
# COMPACT_ATOMS: atom_id res chain seq x y z
N MET A 1 -20.34 -2.75 7.37
CA MET A 1 -18.96 -2.96 6.84
C MET A 1 -18.08 -3.41 8.00
N PRO A 2 -17.21 -4.41 7.86
CA PRO A 2 -16.33 -4.79 8.97
C PRO A 2 -15.49 -3.57 9.33
N LYS A 3 -15.63 -3.07 10.56
CA LYS A 3 -14.90 -1.91 11.10
C LYS A 3 -13.39 -2.19 11.26
N HIS A 4 -12.96 -3.39 10.91
CA HIS A 4 -11.61 -3.91 11.13
C HIS A 4 -11.04 -4.41 9.82
N GLN A 5 -9.85 -3.91 9.49
CA GLN A 5 -9.03 -4.42 8.39
C GLN A 5 -8.77 -5.92 8.55
N THR A 6 -8.83 -6.67 7.46
CA THR A 6 -8.44 -8.09 7.47
C THR A 6 -6.93 -8.22 7.70
N PRO A 7 -6.43 -9.39 8.14
CA PRO A 7 -4.99 -9.61 8.29
C PRO A 7 -4.17 -9.28 7.04
N GLU A 8 -4.72 -9.55 5.85
CA GLU A 8 -4.07 -9.24 4.57
C GLU A 8 -3.96 -7.74 4.31
N GLN A 9 -5.01 -6.99 4.65
CA GLN A 9 -5.03 -5.54 4.55
C GLN A 9 -4.03 -4.91 5.52
N LYS A 10 -3.98 -5.42 6.76
CA LYS A 10 -3.01 -4.98 7.77
C LYS A 10 -1.57 -5.17 7.30
N LYS A 11 -1.24 -6.33 6.70
CA LYS A 11 0.09 -6.59 6.13
C LYS A 11 0.48 -5.58 5.04
N THR A 12 -0.47 -5.22 4.18
CA THR A 12 -0.22 -4.21 3.15
C THR A 12 0.00 -2.82 3.75
N VAL A 13 -0.82 -2.42 4.73
CA VAL A 13 -0.63 -1.16 5.46
C VAL A 13 0.75 -1.12 6.13
N GLU A 14 1.12 -2.19 6.84
CA GLU A 14 2.41 -2.31 7.52
C GLU A 14 3.57 -2.19 6.54
N ARG A 15 3.52 -2.88 5.40
CA ARG A 15 4.55 -2.79 4.35
C ARG A 15 4.70 -1.36 3.82
N VAL A 16 3.60 -0.71 3.45
CA VAL A 16 3.64 0.66 2.90
C VAL A 16 4.20 1.64 3.93
N MET A 17 3.79 1.51 5.20
CA MET A 17 4.29 2.36 6.27
C MET A 17 5.76 2.06 6.61
N HIS A 18 6.21 0.82 6.43
CA HIS A 18 7.62 0.44 6.54
C HIS A 18 8.46 1.09 5.43
N GLU A 19 8.02 1.01 4.16
CA GLU A 19 8.67 1.69 3.03
C GLU A 19 8.72 3.22 3.25
N TYR A 20 7.66 3.81 3.80
CA TYR A 20 7.66 5.22 4.18
C TYR A 20 8.68 5.54 5.27
N LYS A 21 8.74 4.71 6.33
CA LYS A 21 9.69 4.88 7.43
C LYS A 21 11.14 4.87 6.95
N HIS A 22 11.45 4.09 5.91
CA HIS A 22 12.78 4.03 5.30
C HIS A 22 13.02 5.07 4.19
N GLY A 23 12.02 5.91 3.87
CA GLY A 23 12.14 6.93 2.82
C GLY A 23 12.15 6.36 1.39
N GLU A 24 11.48 5.22 1.21
CA GLU A 24 11.44 4.42 -0.02
C GLU A 24 10.08 4.45 -0.69
N LEU A 25 9.04 4.87 0.04
CA LEU A 25 7.70 4.99 -0.54
C LEU A 25 7.67 6.09 -1.61
N GLU A 26 7.25 5.72 -2.81
CA GLU A 26 7.07 6.63 -3.94
C GLU A 26 5.58 6.81 -4.28
N SER A 27 5.24 8.01 -4.73
CA SER A 27 3.95 8.30 -5.33
C SER A 27 3.86 7.74 -6.75
N GLY A 28 2.66 7.67 -7.32
CA GLY A 28 2.46 7.20 -8.71
C GLY A 28 3.24 7.99 -9.78
N GLY A 29 3.72 9.19 -9.45
CA GLY A 29 4.59 9.99 -10.32
C GLY A 29 6.10 9.82 -10.07
N GLY A 30 6.53 8.80 -9.33
CA GLY A 30 7.94 8.51 -9.02
C GLY A 30 8.59 9.46 -8.00
N LYS A 31 7.83 10.40 -7.43
CA LYS A 31 8.33 11.28 -6.37
C LYS A 31 8.24 10.59 -5.02
N LYS A 32 9.31 10.63 -4.24
CA LYS A 32 9.34 10.16 -2.84
C LYS A 32 8.28 10.86 -1.99
N VAL A 33 7.55 10.06 -1.22
CA VAL A 33 6.53 10.55 -0.29
C VAL A 33 7.22 11.08 0.96
N LYS A 34 7.01 12.36 1.27
CA LYS A 34 7.61 13.04 2.43
C LYS A 34 6.62 13.31 3.56
N ASN A 35 5.32 13.23 3.26
CA ASN A 35 4.26 13.58 4.21
C ASN A 35 3.62 12.31 4.80
N PRO A 36 3.58 12.15 6.14
CA PRO A 36 2.95 10.99 6.78
C PRO A 36 1.47 10.82 6.39
N LYS A 37 0.72 11.92 6.22
CA LYS A 37 -0.69 11.86 5.84
C LYS A 37 -0.88 11.24 4.45
N GLN A 38 0.03 11.55 3.53
CA GLN A 38 0.02 10.98 2.19
C GLN A 38 0.39 9.49 2.22
N ALA A 39 1.36 9.10 3.05
CA ALA A 39 1.72 7.69 3.23
C ALA A 39 0.54 6.87 3.77
N VAL A 40 -0.18 7.39 4.76
CA VAL A 40 -1.39 6.75 5.29
C VAL A 40 -2.48 6.63 4.21
N ALA A 41 -2.67 7.65 3.39
CA ALA A 41 -3.64 7.60 2.30
C ALA A 41 -3.28 6.51 1.26
N ILE A 42 -2.00 6.41 0.89
CA ILE A 42 -1.51 5.36 -0.01
C ILE A 42 -1.68 3.98 0.63
N ALA A 43 -1.35 3.82 1.91
CA ALA A 43 -1.48 2.55 2.63
C ALA A 43 -2.94 2.06 2.66
N LEU A 44 -3.89 2.96 2.92
CA LEU A 44 -5.32 2.62 2.93
C LEU A 44 -5.85 2.32 1.52
N HIS A 45 -5.37 3.05 0.50
CA HIS A 45 -5.74 2.80 -0.90
C HIS A 45 -5.20 1.44 -1.39
N GLU A 46 -3.90 1.16 -1.17
CA GLU A 46 -3.28 -0.11 -1.56
C GLU A 46 -3.90 -1.32 -0.83
N ALA A 47 -4.28 -1.13 0.44
CA ALA A 47 -4.96 -2.16 1.22
C ALA A 47 -6.45 -2.33 0.87
N GLY A 48 -7.03 -1.49 0.00
CA GLY A 48 -8.46 -1.53 -0.28
C GLY A 48 -9.30 -1.27 0.97
N ALA A 49 -8.85 -0.36 1.83
CA ALA A 49 -9.49 0.02 3.08
C ALA A 49 -9.89 1.50 3.08
N SER A 50 -9.95 2.13 1.91
CA SER A 50 -10.33 3.53 1.78
C SER A 50 -11.83 3.69 2.03
N LYS A 51 -12.20 4.62 2.90
CA LYS A 51 -13.60 5.02 3.13
C LYS A 51 -14.19 5.85 1.99
N PHE A 52 -13.34 6.34 1.08
CA PHE A 52 -13.72 7.22 -0.03
C PHE A 52 -13.94 6.46 -1.33
N GLU A 53 -13.63 5.17 -1.37
CA GLU A 53 -13.78 4.31 -2.55
C GLU A 53 -14.89 3.28 -2.35
N SER A 54 -15.50 2.84 -3.45
CA SER A 54 -16.52 1.78 -3.40
C SER A 54 -15.91 0.45 -2.94
N PRO A 55 -16.71 -0.49 -2.39
CA PRO A 55 -16.23 -1.82 -2.03
C PRO A 55 -15.57 -2.58 -3.19
N GLU A 56 -16.11 -2.43 -4.40
CA GLU A 56 -15.56 -3.04 -5.62
C GLU A 56 -14.18 -2.46 -5.95
N LYS A 57 -14.04 -1.14 -5.84
CA LYS A 57 -12.77 -0.46 -6.11
C LYS A 57 -11.71 -0.84 -5.09
N ASN A 58 -12.10 -0.88 -3.81
CA ASN A 58 -11.25 -1.37 -2.72
C ASN A 58 -10.76 -2.81 -2.97
N LYS A 59 -11.65 -3.71 -3.41
CA LYS A 59 -11.29 -5.10 -3.74
C LYS A 59 -10.34 -5.17 -4.94
N GLU A 60 -10.58 -4.34 -5.96
CA GLU A 60 -9.71 -4.23 -7.14
C GLU A 60 -8.31 -3.75 -6.75
N ASN A 61 -8.21 -2.68 -5.96
CA ASN A 61 -6.94 -2.11 -5.49
C ASN A 61 -6.15 -3.14 -4.69
N LEU A 62 -6.79 -3.81 -3.72
CA LEU A 62 -6.14 -4.87 -2.95
C LEU A 62 -5.63 -5.99 -3.85
N ARG A 63 -6.42 -6.45 -4.83
CA ARG A 63 -6.00 -7.49 -5.77
C ARG A 63 -4.78 -7.06 -6.59
N LYS A 64 -4.77 -5.83 -7.09
CA LYS A 64 -3.63 -5.26 -7.84
C LYS A 64 -2.39 -5.17 -6.97
N THR A 65 -2.53 -4.68 -5.74
CA THR A 65 -1.41 -4.61 -4.77
C THR A 65 -0.83 -5.99 -4.49
N LYS A 66 -1.67 -7.00 -4.23
CA LYS A 66 -1.20 -8.38 -4.01
C LYS A 66 -0.49 -8.98 -5.21
N ALA A 67 -0.96 -8.71 -6.43
CA ALA A 67 -0.26 -9.12 -7.64
C ALA A 67 1.12 -8.44 -7.78
N LYS A 68 1.21 -7.15 -7.41
CA LYS A 68 2.48 -6.40 -7.38
C LYS A 68 3.45 -6.95 -6.33
N GLU A 69 2.95 -7.25 -5.14
CA GLU A 69 3.72 -7.87 -4.04
C GLU A 69 4.27 -9.25 -4.48
N ARG A 70 3.45 -10.11 -5.09
CA ARG A 70 3.88 -11.43 -5.58
C ARG A 70 4.90 -11.37 -6.71
N SER A 71 4.85 -10.34 -7.54
CA SER A 71 5.77 -10.15 -8.66
C SER A 71 7.07 -9.41 -8.29
N GLY A 72 7.28 -9.08 -7.01
CA GLY A 72 8.49 -8.41 -6.54
C GLY A 72 8.63 -6.96 -7.03
N LYS A 73 7.54 -6.34 -7.48
CA LYS A 73 7.54 -4.99 -8.05
C LYS A 73 7.34 -3.89 -6.99
N THR A 74 7.42 -4.22 -5.70
CA THR A 74 7.37 -3.24 -4.60
C THR A 74 8.76 -2.65 -4.36
N ALA A 75 8.83 -1.42 -3.85
CA ALA A 75 10.10 -0.76 -3.55
C ALA A 75 10.94 -1.60 -2.57
N LYS A 76 10.28 -2.24 -1.59
CA LYS A 76 10.90 -3.20 -0.67
C LYS A 76 11.55 -4.38 -1.40
N ALA A 77 10.82 -5.03 -2.32
CA ALA A 77 11.33 -6.20 -3.03
C ALA A 77 12.47 -5.88 -4.02
N GLN A 78 12.44 -4.70 -4.64
CA GLN A 78 13.50 -4.27 -5.56
C GLN A 78 14.82 -3.95 -4.84
N LYS A 79 14.78 -3.57 -3.56
CA LYS A 79 15.98 -3.31 -2.76
C LYS A 79 16.47 -4.52 -1.97
N GLU A 80 15.59 -5.34 -1.41
CA GLU A 80 15.98 -6.56 -0.66
C GLU A 80 16.57 -7.64 -1.59
N GLY A 81 16.27 -7.60 -2.89
CA GLY A 81 16.85 -8.48 -3.90
C GLY A 81 18.23 -8.04 -4.45
N ARG A 82 18.88 -7.04 -3.84
CA ARG A 82 20.19 -6.51 -4.26
C ARG A 82 21.25 -6.70 -3.18
#